data_AF-A0A3N4L088-F1
#
_entry.id   AF-A0A3N4L088-F1
#
_cell.length_a   1.000
_cell.length_b   1.000
_cell.length_c   1.000
_cell.angle_alpha   90.00
_cell.angle_beta   90.00
_cell.angle_gamma   90.00
#
_symmetry.space_group_name_H-M   'P 1'
#
loop_
_entity.id
_entity.type
_entity.pdbx_description
1 polymer ?
#
loop_
_entity_poly.entity_id
_entity_poly.type
_entity_poly.pdbx_seq_one_letter_code
_entity_poly.pdbx_strand_id
1 'polypeptide(L)' 'DLNHIENLWWKITYRINLRTPAITTKPQLIQALQEECDRLTTDDFKRLIESMPRRVRECIKRKGASTHY' A
#
# COMPACT_ATOMS: atom_id res chain seq x y z
N ASP A 1 8.41 6.66 -4.21
CA ASP A 1 7.22 7.51 -4.38
C ASP A 1 6.38 7.17 -5.62
N LEU A 2 6.95 6.74 -6.75
CA LEU A 2 6.14 6.43 -7.94
C LEU A 2 5.52 5.02 -7.94
N ASN A 3 6.04 4.09 -7.13
CA ASN A 3 5.45 2.75 -7.02
C ASN A 3 4.26 2.75 -6.06
N HIS A 4 3.05 2.58 -6.60
CA HIS A 4 1.81 2.71 -5.86
C HIS A 4 1.52 1.52 -4.96
N ILE A 5 2.14 0.38 -5.24
CA ILE A 5 1.97 -0.84 -4.45
C ILE A 5 2.53 -0.67 -3.03
N GLU A 6 3.48 0.26 -2.82
CA GLU A 6 4.04 0.57 -1.50
C GLU A 6 2.96 1.08 -0.54
N ASN A 7 2.03 1.91 -1.03
CA ASN A 7 0.90 2.38 -0.22
C ASN A 7 -0.03 1.22 0.17
N LEU A 8 -0.20 0.25 -0.72
CA LEU A 8 -1.01 -0.93 -0.49
C LEU A 8 -0.36 -1.84 0.56
N TRP A 9 0.96 -2.08 0.42
CA TRP A 9 1.75 -2.82 1.40
C TRP A 9 1.72 -2.17 2.77
N TRP A 10 1.87 -0.85 2.84
CA TRP A 10 1.74 -0.11 4.10
C TRP A 10 0.38 -0.33 4.75
N LYS A 11 -0.71 -0.26 3.97
CA LYS A 11 -2.07 -0.49 4.46
C LYS A 11 -2.27 -1.91 4.98
N ILE A 12 -1.79 -2.93 4.25
CA ILE A 12 -1.87 -4.34 4.66
C ILE A 12 -1.10 -4.55 5.97
N THR A 13 0.18 -4.15 6.00
CA THR A 13 1.05 -4.32 7.17
C THR A 13 0.53 -3.57 8.38
N TYR A 14 -0.01 -2.35 8.21
CA TYR A 14 -0.67 -1.61 9.27
C TYR A 14 -1.85 -2.37 9.88
N ARG A 15 -2.74 -2.92 9.05
CA ARG A 15 -3.90 -3.70 9.53
C ARG A 15 -3.51 -4.99 10.22
N ILE A 16 -2.49 -5.68 9.72
CA ILE A 16 -1.92 -6.88 10.35
C ILE A 16 -1.38 -6.55 11.75
N ASN A 17 -0.66 -5.44 11.90
CA ASN A 17 -0.09 -5.01 13.18
C ASN A 17 -1.14 -4.59 14.22
N LEU A 18 -2.35 -4.23 13.78
CA LEU A 18 -3.47 -3.89 14.68
C LEU A 18 -4.24 -5.11 15.20
N ARG A 19 -3.96 -6.33 14.69
CA ARG A 19 -4.70 -7.53 15.09
C ARG A 19 -4.46 -7.89 16.55
N THR A 20 -5.53 -8.30 17.21
CA THR A 20 -5.51 -8.80 18.59
C THR A 20 -6.19 -10.18 18.62
N PRO A 21 -5.53 -11.24 19.12
CA PRO A 21 -4.16 -11.25 19.64
C PRO A 21 -3.11 -10.95 18.55
N ALA A 22 -1.94 -10.48 18.98
CA ALA A 22 -0.82 -10.21 18.08
C ALA A 22 -0.41 -11.49 17.35
N ILE A 23 -0.01 -11.33 16.09
CA ILE A 23 0.53 -12.42 15.28
C ILE A 23 1.93 -12.76 15.76
N THR A 24 2.14 -14.01 16.17
CA THR A 24 3.43 -14.48 16.71
C THR A 24 4.05 -15.60 15.89
N THR A 25 3.33 -16.13 14.91
CA THR A 25 3.80 -17.27 14.10
C THR A 25 3.71 -17.00 12.60
N LYS A 26 4.59 -17.65 11.83
CA LYS A 26 4.59 -17.56 10.36
C LYS A 26 3.27 -17.99 9.72
N PRO A 27 2.61 -19.09 10.13
CA PRO A 27 1.31 -19.47 9.56
C PRO A 27 0.22 -18.43 9.79
N GLN A 28 0.14 -17.84 10.99
CA GLN A 28 -0.79 -16.76 11.29
C GLN A 28 -0.52 -15.52 10.41
N LEU A 29 0.76 -15.20 10.16
CA LEU A 29 1.13 -14.10 9.27
C LEU A 29 0.68 -14.36 7.83
N ILE A 30 0.89 -15.57 7.30
CA ILE A 30 0.47 -15.95 5.94
C ILE A 30 -1.06 -15.81 5.82
N GLN A 31 -1.79 -16.35 6.78
CA GLN A 31 -3.26 -16.26 6.79
C GLN A 31 -3.73 -14.80 6.88
N ALA A 32 -3.14 -14.00 7.76
CA ALA A 32 -3.51 -12.59 7.90
C ALA A 32 -3.21 -11.79 6.64
N LEU A 33 -2.11 -12.08 5.95
CA LEU A 33 -1.79 -11.48 4.65
C LEU A 33 -2.85 -11.82 3.60
N GLN A 34 -3.26 -13.09 3.50
CA GLN A 34 -4.30 -13.51 2.56
C GLN A 34 -5.63 -12.80 2.86
N GLU A 35 -6.07 -12.81 4.12
CA GLU A 35 -7.31 -12.15 4.53
C GLU A 35 -7.30 -10.63 4.28
N GLU A 36 -6.19 -9.94 4.55
CA GLU A 36 -6.09 -8.50 4.27
C GLU A 36 -6.02 -8.20 2.77
N CYS A 37 -5.38 -9.05 1.98
CA CYS A 37 -5.38 -8.96 0.53
C CYS A 37 -6.79 -9.15 -0.04
N ASP A 38 -7.54 -10.14 0.44
CA ASP A 38 -8.92 -10.41 -0.01
C ASP A 38 -9.90 -9.30 0.38
N ARG A 39 -9.60 -8.53 1.43
CA ARG A 39 -10.37 -7.34 1.84
C ARG A 39 -10.10 -6.10 1.00
N LEU A 40 -9.11 -6.13 0.11
CA LEU A 40 -8.85 -4.99 -0.75
C LEU A 40 -9.97 -4.82 -1.77
N THR A 41 -10.43 -3.60 -1.92
CA THR A 41 -11.53 -3.26 -2.82
C THR A 41 -11.00 -2.69 -4.13
N THR A 42 -11.79 -2.75 -5.19
CA THR A 42 -11.44 -2.07 -6.45
C THR A 42 -11.17 -0.58 -6.25
N ASP A 43 -11.84 0.07 -5.28
CA ASP A 43 -11.62 1.48 -4.96
C ASP A 43 -10.24 1.75 -4.36
N ASP A 44 -9.66 0.79 -3.63
CA ASP A 44 -8.29 0.89 -3.15
C ASP A 44 -7.30 0.97 -4.32
N PHE A 45 -7.53 0.16 -5.37
CA PHE A 45 -6.71 0.18 -6.58
C PHE A 45 -6.99 1.40 -7.47
N LYS A 46 -8.25 1.82 -7.61
CA LYS A 46 -8.62 3.01 -8.41
C LYS A 46 -7.94 4.26 -7.88
N ARG A 47 -7.98 4.51 -6.57
CA ARG A 47 -7.33 5.68 -5.96
C ARG A 47 -5.83 5.72 -6.25
N LEU A 48 -5.18 4.55 -6.27
CA LEU A 48 -3.77 4.46 -6.63
C LEU A 48 -3.55 4.86 -8.09
N ILE A 49 -4.29 4.26 -9.02
CA ILE A 49 -4.19 4.55 -10.46
C ILE A 49 -4.50 6.01 -10.75
N GLU A 50 -5.57 6.56 -10.17
CA GLU A 50 -5.98 7.96 -10.36
C GLU A 50 -4.93 8.96 -9.85
N SER A 51 -4.11 8.57 -8.88
CA SER A 51 -3.05 9.44 -8.34
C SER A 51 -1.77 9.47 -9.19
N MET A 52 -1.57 8.49 -10.09
CA MET A 52 -0.37 8.37 -10.94
C MET A 52 -0.08 9.63 -11.76
N PRO A 53 -1.03 10.20 -12.52
CA PRO A 53 -0.76 11.39 -13.33
C PRO A 53 -0.29 12.59 -12.51
N ARG A 54 -0.72 12.70 -11.24
CA ARG A 54 -0.28 13.79 -10.34
C ARG A 54 1.15 13.57 -9.86
N ARG A 55 1.50 12.33 -9.48
CA ARG A 55 2.86 11.96 -9.02
C ARG A 55 3.90 12.10 -10.13
N VAL A 56 3.56 11.66 -11.36
CA VAL A 56 4.44 11.82 -12.53
C VAL A 56 4.70 13.29 -12.82
N ARG A 57 3.67 14.15 -12.80
CA ARG A 57 3.85 15.60 -12.96
C ARG A 57 4.76 16.20 -11.90
N GLU A 58 4.66 15.74 -10.66
CA GLU A 58 5.51 16.20 -9.57
C GLU A 58 6.97 15.76 -9.74
N CYS A 59 7.19 14.53 -10.19
CA CYS A 59 8.52 14.02 -10.52
C CYS A 59 9.16 14.85 -11.64
N ILE A 60 8.40 15.17 -12.70
CA ILE A 60 8.86 16.04 -13.79
C ILE A 60 9.22 17.42 -13.27
N LYS A 61 8.37 18.06 -12.45
CA LYS A 61 8.65 19.37 -11.85
C LYS A 61 9.94 19.36 -11.01
N ARG A 62 10.19 18.26 -10.31
CA ARG A 62 11.40 18.04 -9.50
C ARG A 62 12.60 17.56 -10.32
N LYS A 63 12.51 17.54 -11.66
CA LYS A 63 13.56 17.07 -12.57
C LYS A 63 14.06 15.66 -12.23
N GLY A 64 13.14 14.79 -11.80
CA GLY A 64 13.47 13.42 -11.41
C GLY A 64 13.89 13.23 -9.95
N ALA A 65 14.00 14.30 -9.15
CA ALA A 65 14.24 14.18 -7.71
C ALA A 65 13.01 13.65 -6.97
N SER A 66 13.24 13.08 -5.77
CA SER A 66 12.20 12.51 -4.90
C SER A 66 11.02 13.46 -4.73
N THR A 67 9.79 12.96 -4.88
CA THR A 67 8.56 13.68 -4.58
C THR A 67 8.11 13.42 -3.13
N HIS A 68 7.10 14.14 -2.66
CA HIS A 68 6.57 14.00 -1.28
C HIS A 68 5.69 12.76 -1.07
N TYR A 69 5.67 11.84 -2.05
CA TYR A 69 4.70 10.79 -2.22
C TYR A 69 5.21 9.37 -1.92
#